data_AF-A0A966Q516-F1
#
_entry.id   AF-A0A966Q516-F1
#
_cell.length_a   1.000
_cell.length_b   1.000
_cell.length_c   1.000
_cell.angle_alpha   90.00
_cell.angle_beta   90.00
_cell.angle_gamma   90.00
#
_symmetry.space_group_name_H-M   'P 1'
#
loop_
_entity.id
_entity.type
_entity.pdbx_description
1 polymer ?
#
loop_
_entity_poly.entity_id
_entity_poly.type
_entity_poly.pdbx_seq_one_letter_code
_entity_poly.pdbx_strand_id
1 'polypeptide(L)'
;MPLSGSEKLLHETLREYLAAVAAQKSPHPPQLCPLFLKLDSLEKEHAPHLDPRLHHFLESKSYRKAHDYLDSLVSSGLAKPLSPIQTCSK
;
A
#
# COMPACT_ATOMS: atom_id res chain seq x y z
N MET A 1 -3.51 9.78 14.83
CA MET A 1 -2.30 9.03 15.25
C MET A 1 -1.25 9.21 14.16
N PRO A 2 -0.02 9.62 14.47
CA PRO A 2 1.04 9.63 13.47
C PRO A 2 1.31 8.17 13.04
N LEU A 3 1.49 7.95 11.72
CA LEU A 3 1.88 6.65 11.20
C LEU A 3 3.12 6.11 11.93
N SER A 4 3.13 4.82 12.22
CA SER A 4 4.28 4.09 12.74
C SER A 4 5.44 4.17 11.74
N GLY A 5 6.69 4.03 12.20
CA GLY A 5 7.87 4.08 11.31
C GLY A 5 7.76 3.12 10.12
N SER A 6 7.27 1.90 10.37
CA SER A 6 7.00 0.88 9.36
C SER A 6 5.91 1.28 8.36
N GLU A 7 4.82 1.90 8.82
CA GLU A 7 3.73 2.34 7.95
C GLU A 7 4.16 3.50 7.05
N LYS A 8 5.00 4.41 7.55
CA LYS A 8 5.62 5.46 6.72
C LYS A 8 6.51 4.87 5.64
N LEU A 9 7.32 3.87 6.00
CA LEU A 9 8.21 3.20 5.04
C LEU A 9 7.42 2.44 3.96
N LEU A 10 6.34 1.75 4.36
CA LEU A 10 5.40 1.12 3.43
C LEU A 10 4.74 2.16 2.52
N HIS A 11 4.28 3.29 3.07
CA HIS A 11 3.65 4.37 2.30
C HIS A 11 4.59 4.92 1.22
N GLU A 12 5.84 5.21 1.59
CA GLU A 12 6.86 5.71 0.64
C GLU A 12 7.17 4.68 -0.44
N THR A 13 7.37 3.41 -0.06
CA THR A 13 7.66 2.33 -1.01
C THR A 13 6.48 2.07 -1.97
N LEU A 14 5.24 2.14 -1.48
CA LEU A 14 4.04 2.04 -2.31
C LEU A 14 3.94 3.20 -3.31
N ARG A 15 4.24 4.42 -2.87
CA ARG A 15 4.27 5.60 -3.73
C ARG A 15 5.32 5.45 -4.83
N GLU A 16 6.54 5.02 -4.49
CA GLU A 16 7.60 4.72 -5.46
C GLU A 16 7.17 3.63 -6.46
N TYR A 17 6.58 2.55 -5.97
CA TYR A 17 6.07 1.47 -6.83
C TYR A 17 5.03 1.98 -7.83
N LEU A 18 4.04 2.76 -7.38
CA LEU A 18 3.00 3.30 -8.25
C LEU A 18 3.57 4.30 -9.27
N ALA A 19 4.53 5.13 -8.86
CA ALA A 19 5.24 6.03 -9.76
C ALA A 19 6.05 5.24 -10.81
N ALA A 20 6.73 4.17 -10.39
CA ALA A 20 7.49 3.30 -11.28
C ALA A 20 6.59 2.55 -12.27
N VAL A 21 5.39 2.13 -11.84
CA VAL A 21 4.36 1.54 -12.70
C VAL A 21 3.87 2.55 -13.73
N ALA A 22 3.59 3.79 -13.32
CA ALA A 22 3.19 4.86 -14.24
C ALA A 22 4.30 5.19 -15.27
N ALA A 23 5.57 5.12 -14.84
CA ALA A 23 6.74 5.36 -15.66
C ALA A 23 7.14 4.17 -16.56
N GLN A 24 6.43 3.04 -16.55
CA GLN A 24 6.72 1.89 -17.45
C GLN A 24 6.62 2.23 -18.94
N LYS A 25 5.88 3.28 -19.29
CA LYS A 25 5.77 3.76 -20.69
C LYS A 25 6.93 4.66 -21.12
N SER A 26 7.87 4.94 -20.21
CA SER A 26 9.07 5.71 -20.50
C SER A 26 10.03 4.90 -21.39
N PRO A 27 10.82 5.56 -22.26
CA PRO A 27 11.87 4.89 -23.02
C PRO A 27 12.90 4.15 -22.14
N HIS A 28 13.01 4.51 -20.86
CA HIS A 28 13.84 3.82 -19.87
C HIS A 28 12.98 3.45 -18.65
N PRO A 29 12.29 2.31 -18.67
CA PRO A 29 11.37 1.94 -17.60
C PRO A 29 12.13 1.56 -16.31
N PRO A 30 11.65 2.00 -15.14
CA PRO A 30 12.24 1.60 -13.87
C PRO A 30 11.96 0.13 -13.55
N GLN A 31 12.83 -0.48 -12.75
CA GLN A 31 12.71 -1.88 -12.34
C GLN A 31 11.67 -2.03 -11.22
N LEU A 32 10.58 -2.77 -11.48
CA LEU A 32 9.49 -2.98 -10.52
C LEU A 32 9.76 -4.11 -9.52
N CYS A 33 10.50 -5.15 -9.95
CA CYS A 33 10.84 -6.30 -9.12
C CYS A 33 11.46 -5.96 -7.76
N PRO A 34 12.50 -5.08 -7.67
CA PRO A 34 13.08 -4.74 -6.38
C PRO A 34 12.10 -4.01 -5.45
N LEU A 35 11.23 -3.16 -5.99
CA LEU A 35 10.19 -2.48 -5.21
C LEU A 35 9.15 -3.46 -4.68
N PHE A 36 8.75 -4.44 -5.50
CA PHE A 36 7.85 -5.51 -5.09
C PHE A 36 8.44 -6.38 -3.97
N LEU A 37 9.69 -6.81 -4.12
CA LEU A 37 10.39 -7.60 -3.10
C LEU A 37 10.50 -6.84 -1.79
N LYS A 38 10.83 -5.54 -1.85
CA LYS A 38 10.89 -4.67 -0.68
C LYS A 38 9.53 -4.59 0.03
N LEU A 39 8.43 -4.43 -0.71
CA LEU A 39 7.08 -4.42 -0.15
C LEU A 39 6.73 -5.76 0.53
N ASP A 40 7.04 -6.88 -0.10
CA ASP A 40 6.77 -8.21 0.45
C ASP A 40 7.59 -8.51 1.71
N SER A 41 8.85 -8.08 1.76
CA SER A 41 9.68 -8.18 2.95
C SER A 41 9.15 -7.31 4.09
N LEU A 42 8.78 -6.06 3.81
CA LEU A 42 8.21 -5.14 4.81
C LEU A 42 6.86 -5.63 5.33
N GLU A 43 6.01 -6.18 4.46
CA GLU A 43 4.75 -6.81 4.84
C GLU A 43 5.00 -7.95 5.83
N LYS A 44 5.89 -8.89 5.51
CA LYS A 44 6.20 -10.04 6.37
C LYS A 44 6.85 -9.66 7.69
N GLU A 45 7.76 -8.71 7.69
CA GLU A 45 8.46 -8.26 8.89
C GLU A 45 7.52 -7.53 9.85
N HIS A 46 6.58 -6.74 9.31
CA HIS A 46 5.70 -5.90 10.11
C HIS A 46 4.28 -6.44 10.27
N ALA A 47 3.92 -7.55 9.63
CA ALA A 47 2.61 -8.19 9.69
C ALA A 47 1.94 -8.18 11.09
N PRO A 48 2.62 -8.54 12.21
CA PRO A 48 1.99 -8.54 13.53
C PRO A 48 1.67 -7.15 14.10
N HIS A 49 2.24 -6.09 13.53
CA HIS A 49 2.09 -4.70 13.98
C HIS A 49 1.33 -3.81 12.97
N LEU A 50 1.04 -4.32 11.77
CA LEU A 50 0.26 -3.60 10.78
C LEU A 50 -1.23 -3.65 11.13
N ASP A 51 -1.94 -2.59 10.72
CA ASP A 51 -3.39 -2.59 10.73
C ASP A 51 -3.92 -3.80 9.93
N PRO A 52 -4.86 -4.60 10.47
CA PRO A 52 -5.39 -5.79 9.78
C PRO A 52 -5.93 -5.49 8.38
N ARG A 53 -6.47 -4.29 8.18
CA ARG A 53 -6.99 -3.83 6.89
C ARG A 53 -5.88 -3.52 5.91
N LEU A 54 -4.80 -2.89 6.38
CA LEU A 54 -3.61 -2.64 5.57
C LEU A 54 -2.95 -3.96 5.17
N HIS A 55 -2.81 -4.88 6.12
CA HIS A 55 -2.30 -6.23 5.87
C HIS A 55 -3.12 -6.93 4.77
N HIS A 56 -4.45 -6.90 4.86
CA HIS A 56 -5.32 -7.49 3.84
C HIS A 56 -5.10 -6.89 2.44
N PHE A 57 -4.88 -5.58 2.32
CA PHE A 57 -4.57 -4.95 1.04
C PHE A 57 -3.20 -5.37 0.49
N LEU A 58 -2.20 -5.59 1.36
CA LEU A 58 -0.88 -6.06 0.96
C LEU A 58 -0.91 -7.54 0.54
N GLU A 59 -1.60 -8.41 1.30
CA GLU A 59 -1.79 -9.82 0.94
C GLU A 59 -2.49 -9.98 -0.41
N SER A 60 -3.54 -9.19 -0.66
CA SER A 60 -4.26 -9.18 -1.94
C SER A 60 -3.51 -8.45 -3.07
N LYS A 61 -2.28 -7.99 -2.81
CA LYS A 61 -1.43 -7.21 -3.73
C LYS A 61 -2.16 -5.99 -4.31
N SER A 62 -3.09 -5.43 -3.53
CA SER A 62 -3.88 -4.25 -3.86
C SER A 62 -3.15 -2.97 -3.45
N TYR A 63 -1.94 -2.77 -4.01
CA TYR A 63 -1.02 -1.70 -3.62
C TYR A 63 -1.61 -0.29 -3.70
N ARG A 64 -2.48 -0.04 -4.67
CA ARG A 64 -3.17 1.25 -4.79
C ARG A 64 -4.12 1.50 -3.62
N LYS A 65 -4.88 0.49 -3.19
CA LYS A 65 -5.77 0.60 -2.02
C LYS A 65 -4.98 0.75 -0.72
N ALA A 66 -3.85 0.04 -0.60
CA ALA A 66 -2.94 0.19 0.54
C ALA A 66 -2.38 1.62 0.63
N HIS A 67 -1.97 2.19 -0.51
CA HIS A 67 -1.52 3.58 -0.58
C HIS A 67 -2.65 4.56 -0.23
N ASP A 68 -3.83 4.44 -0.84
CA ASP A 68 -4.98 5.30 -0.54
C ASP A 68 -5.40 5.22 0.93
N TYR A 69 -5.30 4.04 1.56
CA TYR A 69 -5.56 3.86 2.99
C TYR A 69 -4.55 4.63 3.84
N LEU A 70 -3.25 4.46 3.58
CA LEU A 70 -2.19 5.15 4.30
C LEU A 70 -2.23 6.67 4.08
N ASP A 71 -2.45 7.12 2.85
CA ASP A 71 -2.61 8.53 2.50
C ASP A 71 -3.81 9.15 3.24
N SER A 72 -4.94 8.42 3.30
CA SER A 72 -6.11 8.83 4.08
C SER A 72 -5.81 8.92 5.57
N LEU A 73 -4.98 8.03 6.14
CA LEU A 73 -4.56 8.08 7.54
C LEU A 73 -3.62 9.26 7.83
N VAL A 74 -2.77 9.66 6.87
CA VAL A 74 -1.92 10.85 6.99
C VAL A 74 -2.76 12.13 6.86
N SER A 75 -3.63 12.18 5.85
CA SER A 75 -4.35 13.38 5.42
C SER A 75 -5.58 13.66 6.29
N SER A 76 -6.27 12.61 6.73
CA SER A 76 -7.34 12.70 7.69
C SER A 76 -6.90 12.04 8.99
N GLY A 77 -6.77 12.82 10.06
CA GLY A 77 -6.68 12.26 11.41
C GLY A 77 -7.89 11.41 11.86
N LEU A 78 -8.80 11.00 10.94
CA LEU A 78 -10.06 10.26 11.23
C LEU A 78 -10.83 9.75 9.98
N ALA A 79 -10.19 9.35 8.87
CA ALA A 79 -10.96 8.96 7.67
C ALA A 79 -11.57 7.55 7.75
N LYS A 80 -12.88 7.55 7.97
CA LYS A 80 -13.88 6.46 7.89
C LYS A 80 -13.52 5.27 6.98
N PRO A 81 -13.97 4.06 7.35
CA PRO A 81 -13.75 2.90 6.53
C PRO A 81 -14.48 3.05 5.18
N LEU A 82 -13.71 3.13 4.09
CA LEU A 82 -14.21 2.82 2.76
C LEU A 82 -14.97 1.47 2.85
N SER A 83 -16.24 1.52 2.53
CA SER A 83 -17.27 0.53 2.79
C SER A 83 -16.98 -0.89 2.27
N PRO A 84 -17.69 -1.89 2.80
CA PRO A 84 -17.38 -3.31 2.62
C PRO A 84 -17.74 -3.80 1.21
N ILE A 85 -16.93 -4.75 0.74
CA ILE A 85 -17.31 -5.91 -0.09
C ILE A 85 -18.39 -5.60 -1.15
N GLN A 86 -17.97 -5.43 -2.41
CA GLN A 86 -18.86 -5.70 -3.53
C GLN A 86 -19.27 -7.17 -3.46
N THR A 87 -20.44 -7.45 -2.89
CA THR A 87 -21.16 -8.70 -3.14
C THR A 87 -21.62 -8.65 -4.59
N CYS A 88 -21.04 -9.49 -5.46
CA CYS A 88 -21.68 -9.84 -6.72
C CYS A 88 -23.06 -10.42 -6.39
N SER A 89 -24.12 -9.70 -6.77
CA SER A 89 -25.46 -10.24 -6.77
C SER A 89 -25.59 -11.28 -7.89
N LYS A 90 -26.28 -12.36 -7.53
CA LYS A 90 -26.48 -13.61 -8.24
C LYS A 90 -27.35 -13.47 -9.49
#